data_AF-Q3KZ93-F1
#
_entry.id   AF-Q3KZ93-F1
#
_cell.length_a   1.000
_cell.length_b   1.000
_cell.length_c   1.000
_cell.angle_alpha   90.00
_cell.angle_beta   90.00
_cell.angle_gamma   90.00
#
_symmetry.space_group_name_H-M   'P 1'
#
loop_
_entity.id
_entity.type
_entity.pdbx_description
1 polymer ?
#
loop_
_entity_poly.entity_id
_entity_poly.type
_entity_poly.pdbx_seq_one_letter_code
_entity_poly.pdbx_strand_id
1 'polypeptide(L)'
;MALGQYKEALADYETVIRVAPSDKMAREKLTECRKIIRRKAFEKAIAIEDQPSPLESFDVSTITVESSYDGPHLEQDGSGKYFVTESFMLALMEYYKSQKVLHKKYALIIMKDTYLFLRNLPSLVDIK
;
A
#
# COMPACT_ATOMS: atom_id res chain seq x y z
N MET A 1 -9.13 -18.92 -5.17
CA MET A 1 -8.86 -17.61 -4.53
C MET A 1 -7.89 -16.71 -5.30
N ALA A 2 -6.79 -17.25 -5.85
CA ALA A 2 -5.75 -16.43 -6.51
C ALA A 2 -6.27 -15.60 -7.70
N LEU A 3 -7.27 -16.09 -8.43
CA LEU A 3 -7.89 -15.39 -9.56
C LEU A 3 -8.90 -14.30 -9.17
N GLY A 4 -9.07 -14.00 -7.88
CA GLY A 4 -10.05 -13.01 -7.41
C GLY A 4 -11.51 -13.46 -7.49
N GLN A 5 -11.79 -14.69 -7.92
CA GLN A 5 -13.11 -15.32 -7.96
C GLN A 5 -13.50 -15.88 -6.58
N TYR A 6 -13.81 -15.01 -5.63
CA TYR A 6 -14.05 -15.42 -4.23
C TYR A 6 -15.40 -16.14 -4.02
N LYS A 7 -16.43 -15.82 -4.81
CA LYS A 7 -17.74 -16.49 -4.69
C LYS A 7 -17.68 -17.97 -5.08
N GLU A 8 -16.96 -18.27 -6.16
CA GLU A 8 -16.71 -19.64 -6.62
C GLU A 8 -15.86 -20.40 -5.59
N ALA A 9 -14.76 -19.78 -5.12
CA ALA A 9 -13.93 -20.37 -4.07
C ALA A 9 -14.70 -20.65 -2.77
N LEU A 10 -15.70 -19.83 -2.42
CA LEU A 10 -16.54 -20.06 -1.25
C LEU A 10 -17.38 -21.33 -1.40
N ALA A 11 -17.99 -21.55 -2.57
CA ALA A 11 -18.78 -22.75 -2.84
C ALA A 11 -17.94 -24.04 -2.77
N ASP A 12 -16.69 -23.98 -3.24
CA ASP A 12 -15.74 -25.09 -3.12
C ASP A 12 -15.40 -25.38 -1.65
N TYR A 13 -15.10 -24.35 -0.84
CA TYR A 13 -14.83 -24.54 0.58
C TYR A 13 -16.05 -25.04 1.37
N GLU A 14 -17.25 -24.59 1.04
CA GLU A 14 -18.48 -25.11 1.63
C GLU A 14 -18.68 -26.60 1.32
N THR A 15 -18.32 -27.02 0.10
CA THR A 15 -18.33 -28.43 -0.29
C THR A 15 -17.32 -29.25 0.52
N VAL A 16 -16.10 -28.74 0.69
CA VAL A 16 -15.07 -29.39 1.51
C VAL A 16 -15.52 -29.55 2.96
N ILE A 17 -16.11 -28.51 3.56
CA ILE A 17 -16.62 -28.57 4.94
C ILE A 17 -17.82 -29.51 5.10
N ARG A 18 -18.65 -29.65 4.07
CA ARG A 18 -19.74 -30.62 4.08
C ARG A 18 -19.23 -32.06 4.10
N VAL A 19 -18.13 -32.34 3.38
CA VAL A 19 -17.52 -33.69 3.29
C VAL A 19 -16.61 -33.98 4.49
N ALA A 20 -15.86 -32.99 4.96
CA ALA A 20 -14.91 -33.11 6.07
C ALA A 20 -15.18 -32.01 7.12
N PRO A 21 -16.24 -32.14 7.94
CA PRO A 21 -16.66 -31.08 8.86
C PRO A 21 -15.65 -30.79 9.98
N SER A 22 -14.77 -31.74 10.30
CA SER A 22 -13.73 -31.59 11.34
C SER A 22 -12.44 -30.97 10.83
N ASP A 23 -12.32 -30.68 9.53
CA ASP A 23 -11.12 -30.05 8.97
C ASP A 23 -11.02 -28.58 9.39
N LYS A 24 -10.06 -28.30 10.29
CA LYS A 24 -9.79 -26.97 10.83
C LYS A 24 -9.29 -26.01 9.75
N MET A 25 -8.41 -26.46 8.86
CA MET A 25 -7.80 -25.60 7.83
C MET A 25 -8.85 -25.15 6.82
N ALA A 26 -9.74 -26.06 6.41
CA ALA A 26 -10.85 -25.72 5.52
C ALA A 26 -11.81 -24.70 6.15
N ARG A 27 -12.07 -24.79 7.47
CA ARG A 27 -12.95 -23.84 8.18
C ARG A 27 -12.34 -22.45 8.25
N GLU A 28 -11.03 -22.38 8.51
CA GLU A 28 -10.29 -21.12 8.53
C GLU A 28 -10.31 -20.46 7.14
N LYS A 29 -10.00 -21.21 6.08
CA LYS A 29 -10.02 -20.67 4.70
C LYS A 29 -11.41 -20.23 4.25
N LEU A 30 -12.45 -20.97 4.61
CA LEU A 30 -13.84 -20.57 4.37
C LEU A 30 -14.18 -19.24 5.06
N THR A 31 -13.78 -19.09 6.32
CA THR A 31 -14.01 -17.86 7.10
C THR A 31 -13.27 -16.68 6.49
N GLU A 32 -12.00 -16.84 6.10
CA GLU A 32 -11.23 -15.80 5.41
C GLU A 32 -11.85 -15.43 4.07
N CYS A 33 -12.33 -16.41 3.29
CA CYS A 33 -13.00 -16.16 2.03
C CYS A 33 -14.27 -15.31 2.23
N ARG A 34 -15.10 -15.63 3.23
CA ARG A 34 -16.28 -14.84 3.60
C ARG A 34 -15.93 -13.41 4.01
N LYS A 35 -14.85 -13.21 4.79
CA LYS A 35 -14.37 -11.88 5.17
C LYS A 35 -14.00 -11.05 3.93
N ILE A 36 -13.28 -11.62 2.98
CA ILE A 36 -12.89 -10.93 1.75
C ILE A 36 -14.11 -10.54 0.91
N ILE A 37 -15.09 -11.45 0.75
CA ILE A 37 -16.33 -11.17 0.01
C ILE A 37 -17.10 -10.01 0.67
N ARG A 38 -17.24 -10.03 2.00
CA ARG A 38 -17.94 -8.97 2.74
C ARG A 38 -17.22 -7.62 2.60
N ARG A 39 -15.89 -7.62 2.72
CA ARG A 39 -15.07 -6.41 2.53
C ARG A 39 -15.24 -5.85 1.12
N LYS A 40 -15.15 -6.69 0.07
CA LYS A 40 -15.34 -6.26 -1.32
C LYS A 40 -16.75 -5.76 -1.61
N ALA A 41 -17.76 -6.42 -1.06
CA ALA A 41 -19.15 -5.97 -1.20
C ALA A 41 -19.36 -4.59 -0.56
N PHE A 42 -18.74 -4.36 0.59
CA PHE A 42 -18.75 -3.05 1.25
C PHE A 42 -18.00 -2.00 0.44
N GLU A 43 -16.75 -2.27 0.04
CA GLU A 43 -15.95 -1.37 -0.82
C GLU A 43 -16.71 -0.97 -2.09
N LYS A 44 -17.37 -1.94 -2.75
CA LYS A 44 -18.21 -1.67 -3.93
C LYS A 44 -19.45 -0.83 -3.61
N ALA A 45 -20.09 -1.04 -2.46
CA ALA A 45 -21.28 -0.31 -2.07
C ALA A 45 -21.00 1.17 -1.73
N ILE A 46 -19.78 1.49 -1.30
CA ILE A 46 -19.34 2.86 -0.99
C ILE A 46 -18.46 3.48 -2.09
N ALA A 47 -18.22 2.78 -3.20
CA ALA A 47 -17.35 3.25 -4.26
C ALA A 47 -17.95 4.47 -4.96
N ILE A 48 -17.14 5.53 -5.08
CA ILE A 48 -17.46 6.73 -5.85
C ILE A 48 -16.53 6.71 -7.07
N GLU A 49 -17.10 6.85 -8.28
CA GLU A 49 -16.37 6.60 -9.54
C GLU A 49 -15.21 7.57 -9.78
N ASP A 50 -15.35 8.85 -9.40
CA ASP A 50 -14.34 9.90 -9.58
C ASP A 50 -13.79 10.44 -8.24
N GLN A 51 -13.28 9.54 -7.38
CA GLN A 51 -12.59 9.99 -6.18
C GLN A 51 -11.13 10.38 -6.52
N PRO A 52 -10.69 11.62 -6.24
CA PRO A 52 -9.29 12.01 -6.40
C PRO A 52 -8.40 11.14 -5.51
N SER A 53 -7.14 10.97 -5.91
CA SER A 53 -6.21 10.15 -5.13
C SER A 53 -5.99 10.79 -3.76
N PRO A 54 -6.00 10.03 -2.65
CA PRO A 54 -5.69 10.57 -1.33
C PRO A 54 -4.33 11.27 -1.28
N LEU A 55 -3.40 10.90 -2.19
CA LEU A 55 -2.08 11.51 -2.32
C LEU A 55 -2.12 12.95 -2.87
N GLU A 56 -3.17 13.32 -3.60
CA GLU A 56 -3.33 14.68 -4.14
C GLU A 56 -3.75 15.67 -3.04
N SER A 57 -4.67 15.25 -2.17
CA SER A 57 -5.17 16.06 -1.04
C SER A 57 -4.29 16.04 0.21
N PHE A 58 -3.26 15.20 0.25
CA PHE A 58 -2.45 14.98 1.44
C PHE A 58 -1.48 16.15 1.69
N ASP A 59 -1.55 16.73 2.90
CA ASP A 59 -0.61 17.75 3.40
C ASP A 59 0.44 17.14 4.32
N VAL A 60 1.69 17.18 3.83
CA VAL A 60 2.89 16.67 4.51
C VAL A 60 3.25 17.48 5.77
N SER A 61 2.82 18.74 5.85
CA SER A 61 3.13 19.62 6.98
C SER A 61 2.51 19.12 8.30
N THR A 62 1.40 18.38 8.20
CA THR A 62 0.65 17.83 9.33
C THR A 62 1.39 16.71 10.07
N ILE A 63 2.40 16.10 9.44
CA ILE A 63 3.18 15.03 10.06
C ILE A 63 4.46 15.59 10.64
N THR A 64 4.59 15.49 11.95
CA THR A 64 5.83 15.78 12.68
C THR A 64 6.69 14.52 12.72
N VAL A 65 8.00 14.69 12.54
CA VAL A 65 8.98 13.62 12.76
C VAL A 65 9.36 13.66 14.24
N GLU A 66 9.24 12.55 14.96
CA GLU A 66 9.62 12.53 16.37
C GLU A 66 11.13 12.73 16.54
N SER A 67 11.54 13.39 17.62
CA SER A 67 12.97 13.60 17.92
C SER A 67 13.75 12.31 18.16
N SER A 68 13.05 11.20 18.46
CA SER A 68 13.63 9.87 18.59
C SER A 68 13.95 9.18 17.27
N TYR A 69 13.53 9.73 16.12
CA TYR A 69 13.79 9.12 14.83
C TYR A 69 15.26 9.28 14.42
N ASP A 70 15.95 8.16 14.36
CA ASP A 70 17.39 8.06 14.08
C ASP A 70 17.72 7.73 12.61
N GLY A 71 16.69 7.71 11.76
CA GLY A 71 16.83 7.32 10.35
C GLY A 71 17.20 8.47 9.42
N PRO A 72 17.31 8.18 8.11
CA PRO A 72 17.63 9.20 7.11
C PRO A 72 16.48 10.22 7.00
N HIS A 73 16.85 11.47 6.77
CA HIS A 73 15.95 12.61 6.64
C HIS A 73 16.04 13.17 5.21
N LEU A 74 14.89 13.50 4.61
CA LEU A 74 14.88 14.20 3.32
C LEU A 74 15.29 15.66 3.51
N GLU A 75 16.14 16.14 2.60
CA GLU A 75 16.54 17.54 2.53
C GLU A 75 15.42 18.38 1.90
N GLN A 76 15.42 19.67 2.20
CA GLN A 76 14.51 20.66 1.60
C GLN A 76 15.30 21.62 0.71
N ASP A 77 14.73 21.98 -0.44
CA ASP A 77 15.29 23.02 -1.30
C ASP A 77 15.05 24.43 -0.69
N GLY A 78 15.58 25.47 -1.35
CA GLY A 78 15.36 26.87 -0.93
C GLY A 78 13.88 27.32 -0.96
N SER A 79 12.99 26.53 -1.56
CA SER A 79 11.55 26.74 -1.64
C SER A 79 10.78 25.93 -0.57
N GLY A 80 11.47 25.15 0.27
CA GLY A 80 10.87 24.28 1.29
C GLY A 80 10.35 22.95 0.74
N LYS A 81 10.65 22.59 -0.51
CA LYS A 81 10.24 21.32 -1.12
C LYS A 81 11.23 20.22 -0.77
N TYR A 82 10.74 19.09 -0.28
CA TYR A 82 11.57 17.92 -0.04
C TYR A 82 12.04 17.30 -1.36
N PHE A 83 13.30 16.86 -1.41
CA PHE A 83 13.84 16.14 -2.56
C PHE A 83 14.72 14.97 -2.14
N VAL A 84 14.78 13.96 -3.02
CA VAL A 84 15.57 12.74 -2.80
C VAL A 84 16.98 12.96 -3.33
N THR A 85 17.98 12.70 -2.47
CA THR A 85 19.40 12.74 -2.81
C THR A 85 20.03 11.35 -2.82
N GLU A 86 21.16 11.20 -3.50
CA GLU A 86 21.93 9.95 -3.49
C GLU A 86 22.37 9.57 -2.06
N SER A 87 22.84 10.55 -1.28
CA SER A 87 23.23 10.36 0.12
C SER A 87 22.08 9.82 0.98
N PHE A 88 20.87 10.37 0.81
CA PHE A 88 19.66 9.87 1.46
C PHE A 88 19.37 8.43 1.05
N MET A 89 19.46 8.09 -0.23
CA MET A 89 19.18 6.74 -0.72
C MET A 89 20.18 5.71 -0.20
N LEU A 90 21.47 6.04 -0.16
CA LEU A 90 22.51 5.18 0.41
C LEU A 90 22.25 4.93 1.90
N ALA A 91 21.93 5.98 2.66
CA ALA A 91 21.60 5.85 4.08
C ALA A 91 20.31 5.04 4.30
N LEU A 92 19.30 5.22 3.44
CA LEU A 92 18.04 4.47 3.50
C LEU A 92 18.25 2.97 3.23
N MET A 93 19.08 2.62 2.26
CA MET A 93 19.41 1.22 1.99
C MET A 93 20.08 0.56 3.20
N GLU A 94 21.01 1.23 3.87
CA GLU A 94 21.65 0.70 5.09
C GLU A 94 20.65 0.61 6.26
N TYR A 95 19.75 1.59 6.38
CA TYR A 95 18.70 1.59 7.39
C TYR A 95 17.74 0.39 7.22
N TYR A 96 17.32 0.11 5.98
CA TYR A 96 16.51 -1.06 5.65
C TYR A 96 17.26 -2.38 5.79
N LYS A 97 18.56 -2.41 5.48
CA LYS A 97 19.41 -3.58 5.72
C LYS A 97 19.48 -3.93 7.20
N SER A 98 19.45 -2.92 8.06
CA SER A 98 19.33 -3.07 9.52
C SER A 98 17.89 -3.37 10.00
N GLN A 99 16.97 -3.69 9.08
CA GLN A 99 15.54 -3.97 9.33
C GLN A 99 14.78 -2.82 10.03
N LYS A 100 15.29 -1.59 9.93
CA LYS A 100 14.60 -0.41 10.46
C LYS A 100 13.62 0.14 9.42
N VAL A 101 12.67 0.97 9.86
CA VAL A 101 11.55 1.44 9.04
C VAL A 101 11.62 2.95 8.84
N LEU A 102 11.58 3.39 7.58
CA LEU A 102 11.57 4.80 7.23
C LEU A 102 10.37 5.51 7.87
N HIS A 103 10.59 6.71 8.39
CA HIS A 103 9.50 7.49 8.96
C HIS A 103 8.38 7.74 7.94
N LYS A 104 7.12 7.61 8.38
CA LYS A 104 5.93 7.71 7.52
C LYS A 104 5.86 9.01 6.72
N LYS A 105 6.33 10.13 7.29
CA LYS A 105 6.43 11.42 6.59
C LYS A 105 7.20 11.31 5.28
N TYR A 106 8.42 10.76 5.33
CA TYR A 106 9.28 10.64 4.15
C TYR A 106 8.74 9.61 3.16
N ALA A 107 8.17 8.51 3.66
CA ALA A 107 7.50 7.53 2.80
C ALA A 107 6.34 8.16 2.00
N LEU A 108 5.50 8.98 2.65
CA LEU A 108 4.37 9.67 2.01
C LEU A 108 4.82 10.75 1.01
N ILE A 109 5.89 11.49 1.32
CA ILE A 109 6.51 12.43 0.37
C ILE A 109 6.95 11.69 -0.89
N ILE A 110 7.73 10.62 -0.74
CA ILE A 110 8.24 9.82 -1.87
C ILE A 110 7.08 9.22 -2.68
N MET A 111 6.05 8.71 -2.01
CA MET A 111 4.85 8.17 -2.68
C MET A 111 4.11 9.25 -3.47
N LYS A 112 3.95 10.46 -2.91
CA LYS A 112 3.29 11.58 -3.59
C LYS A 112 4.07 12.04 -4.82
N ASP A 113 5.38 12.25 -4.67
CA ASP A 113 6.24 12.67 -5.78
C ASP A 113 6.29 11.61 -6.89
N THR A 114 6.39 10.33 -6.52
CA THR A 114 6.35 9.21 -7.48
C THR A 114 5.00 9.12 -8.18
N TYR A 115 3.89 9.28 -7.45
CA TYR A 115 2.55 9.30 -8.03
C TYR A 115 2.41 10.39 -9.08
N LEU A 116 2.78 11.63 -8.75
CA LEU A 116 2.72 12.76 -9.68
C LEU A 116 3.64 12.54 -10.89
N PHE A 117 4.85 12.01 -10.68
CA PHE A 117 5.77 11.70 -11.77
C PHE A 117 5.18 10.66 -12.73
N LEU A 118 4.74 9.50 -12.21
CA LEU A 118 4.21 8.40 -13.03
C LEU A 118 2.88 8.73 -13.71
N ARG A 119 2.01 9.50 -13.06
CA ARG A 119 0.71 9.94 -13.60
C ARG A 119 0.87 10.79 -14.87
N ASN A 120 1.98 11.52 -14.98
CA ASN A 120 2.29 12.38 -16.12
C ASN A 120 2.98 11.65 -17.29
N LEU A 121 3.35 10.38 -17.12
CA LEU A 121 3.99 9.59 -18.18
C LEU A 121 2.94 8.90 -19.08
N PRO A 122 3.24 8.72 -20.38
CA PRO A 122 2.40 7.90 -21.26
C PRO A 122 2.43 6.42 -20.84
N SER A 123 1.42 5.66 -21.25
CA SER A 123 1.37 4.21 -21.00
C SER A 123 2.51 3.42 -21.66
N LEU A 124 3.14 3.99 -22.70
CA LEU A 124 4.32 3.46 -23.36
C LEU A 124 5.42 4.52 -23.33
N VAL A 125 6.49 4.24 -22.59
CA VAL A 125 7.66 5.13 -22.47
C VAL A 125 8.73 4.62 -23.44
N ASP A 126 9.19 5.49 -24.33
CA ASP A 126 10.31 5.20 -25.24
C ASP A 126 11.63 5.57 -24.56
N ILE A 127 12.55 4.61 -24.46
CA ILE A 127 13.87 4.78 -23.86
C ILE A 127 14.89 4.61 -25.00
N LYS A 128 15.59 5.69 -25.32
CA LYS A 128 16.63 5.71 -26.35
C LYS A 128 17.98 5.32 -25.79
#